data_AF-A0A444GBL6-F1
#
_entry.id   AF-A0A444GBL6-F1
#
_cell.length_a   1.000
_cell.length_b   1.000
_cell.length_c   1.000
_cell.angle_alpha   90.00
_cell.angle_beta   90.00
_cell.angle_gamma   90.00
#
_symmetry.space_group_name_H-M   'P 1'
#
loop_
_entity.id
_entity.type
_entity.pdbx_description
1 polymer ?
#
loop_
_entity_poly.entity_id
_entity_poly.type
_entity_poly.pdbx_seq_one_letter_code
_entity_poly.pdbx_strand_id
1 'polypeptide(L)'
;MLSKGHDTYKYFTRNHRLYERNQETNRLEYLIPKKTSLSHRLPMGDQGFNDFVAYILETNPKKRPSASEALKHPWLSYPYEPISS
;
A
#
# COMPACT_ATOMS: atom_id res chain seq x y z
N MET A 1 -7.49 -1.36 -11.80
CA MET A 1 -6.12 -1.85 -11.56
C MET A 1 -6.07 -3.37 -11.59
N LEU A 2 -6.83 -4.07 -10.73
CA LEU A 2 -6.85 -5.55 -10.72
C LEU A 2 -7.54 -6.18 -11.95
N SER A 3 -8.67 -5.65 -12.40
CA SER A 3 -9.40 -6.23 -13.55
C SER A 3 -8.68 -6.12 -14.90
N LYS A 4 -7.74 -5.18 -15.04
CA LYS A 4 -6.97 -4.92 -16.28
C LYS A 4 -5.48 -5.30 -16.15
N GLY A 5 -5.03 -5.74 -14.98
CA GLY A 5 -3.63 -6.04 -14.74
C GLY A 5 -3.30 -7.41 -15.34
N HIS A 6 -2.39 -7.43 -16.32
CA HIS A 6 -1.94 -8.64 -17.01
C HIS A 6 -1.52 -9.74 -16.02
N ASP A 7 -0.90 -9.34 -14.91
CA ASP A 7 -0.32 -10.25 -13.92
C ASP A 7 -1.19 -10.46 -12.68
N THR A 8 -2.43 -10.00 -12.69
CA THR A 8 -3.32 -10.07 -11.51
C THR A 8 -3.56 -11.52 -11.08
N TYR A 9 -3.66 -12.45 -12.04
CA TYR A 9 -3.87 -13.86 -11.75
C TYR A 9 -2.72 -14.49 -10.97
N LYS A 10 -1.52 -13.89 -10.97
CA LYS A 10 -0.35 -14.38 -10.22
C LYS A 10 -0.51 -14.21 -8.71
N TYR A 11 -1.34 -13.26 -8.29
CA TYR A 11 -1.46 -12.86 -6.88
C TYR A 11 -2.88 -12.96 -6.33
N PHE A 12 -3.90 -12.94 -7.21
CA PHE A 12 -5.31 -12.94 -6.81
C PHE A 12 -6.06 -14.13 -7.41
N THR A 13 -6.88 -14.77 -6.59
CA THR A 13 -7.86 -15.77 -7.03
C THR A 13 -9.02 -15.10 -7.78
N ARG A 14 -9.87 -15.92 -8.45
CA ARG A 14 -11.11 -15.44 -9.09
C ARG A 14 -12.05 -14.71 -8.11
N ASN A 15 -11.97 -15.04 -6.83
CA ASN A 15 -12.75 -14.40 -5.77
C ASN A 15 -12.00 -13.20 -5.14
N HIS A 16 -10.98 -12.67 -5.80
CA HIS A 16 -10.16 -11.54 -5.37
C HIS A 16 -9.43 -11.74 -4.02
N ARG A 17 -9.25 -12.99 -3.58
CA ARG A 17 -8.40 -13.31 -2.42
C ARG A 17 -6.94 -13.37 -2.82
N LEU A 18 -6.07 -12.84 -1.97
CA LEU A 18 -4.63 -12.85 -2.14
C LEU A 18 -4.04 -14.23 -1.82
N TYR A 19 -3.11 -14.68 -2.65
CA TYR A 19 -2.36 -15.91 -2.41
C TYR A 19 -0.92 -15.75 -2.89
N GLU A 20 -0.02 -16.56 -2.36
CA GLU A 20 1.37 -16.65 -2.78
C GLU A 20 1.78 -18.11 -2.98
N ARG A 21 2.74 -18.34 -3.89
CA ARG A 21 3.38 -19.64 -4.02
C ARG A 21 4.61 -19.67 -3.15
N ASN A 22 4.60 -20.51 -2.13
CA ASN A 22 5.74 -20.75 -1.27
C ASN A 22 6.88 -21.35 -2.13
N GLN A 23 8.04 -20.67 -2.17
CA GLN A 23 9.16 -21.09 -3.02
C GLN A 23 9.84 -22.37 -2.50
N GLU A 24 9.78 -22.62 -1.20
CA GLU A 24 10.40 -23.79 -0.57
C GLU A 24 9.52 -25.04 -0.73
N THR A 25 8.22 -24.92 -0.48
CA THR A 25 7.28 -26.06 -0.50
C THR A 25 6.52 -26.22 -1.81
N ASN A 26 6.60 -25.24 -2.71
CA ASN A 26 5.84 -25.14 -3.96
C ASN A 26 4.31 -25.13 -3.79
N ARG A 27 3.80 -24.92 -2.57
CA ARG A 27 2.36 -24.87 -2.29
C ARG A 27 1.81 -23.45 -2.46
N LEU A 28 0.53 -23.37 -2.79
CA LEU A 28 -0.23 -22.12 -2.79
C LEU A 28 -0.78 -21.87 -1.39
N GLU A 29 -0.46 -20.72 -0.82
CA GLU A 29 -0.88 -20.31 0.52
C GLU A 29 -1.74 -19.04 0.45
N TYR A 30 -2.83 -19.01 1.21
CA TYR A 30 -3.68 -17.82 1.29
C TYR A 30 -3.06 -16.78 2.21
N LEU A 31 -3.02 -15.54 1.73
CA LEU A 31 -2.61 -14.40 2.55
C LEU A 31 -3.86 -13.75 3.14
N ILE A 32 -4.08 -13.98 4.43
CA ILE A 32 -5.19 -13.38 5.19
C ILE A 32 -4.64 -12.16 5.94
N PRO A 33 -5.07 -10.93 5.59
CA PRO A 33 -4.64 -9.74 6.28
C PRO A 33 -5.01 -9.79 7.77
N LYS A 34 -4.07 -9.40 8.64
CA LYS A 34 -4.36 -9.20 10.06
C LYS A 34 -5.31 -8.01 10.24
N LYS A 35 -6.19 -8.08 11.24
CA LYS A 35 -7.05 -6.94 11.62
C LYS A 35 -6.19 -5.89 12.35
N THR A 36 -5.64 -4.93 11.60
CA THR A 36 -4.81 -3.83 12.12
C THR A 36 -5.14 -2.51 11.41
N SER A 37 -4.75 -1.37 12.00
CA SER A 37 -4.79 -0.06 11.33
C SER A 37 -3.43 0.31 10.73
N LEU A 38 -3.42 1.29 9.81
CA LEU A 38 -2.18 1.83 9.25
C LEU A 38 -1.29 2.44 10.34
N SER A 39 -1.88 3.22 11.25
CA SER A 39 -1.18 3.82 12.40
C SER A 39 -0.51 2.79 13.30
N HIS A 40 -1.15 1.64 13.54
CA HIS A 40 -0.58 0.56 14.33
C HIS A 40 0.59 -0.14 13.62
N ARG A 41 0.64 -0.09 12.28
CA ARG A 41 1.72 -0.64 11.46
C ARG A 41 2.86 0.37 11.23
N LEU A 42 2.61 1.64 11.48
CA LEU A 42 3.55 2.75 11.34
C LEU A 42 3.70 3.51 12.69
N PRO A 43 4.23 2.86 13.73
CA PRO A 43 4.28 3.44 15.08
C PRO A 43 5.15 4.70 15.20
N MET A 44 6.06 4.93 14.24
CA MET A 44 6.93 6.11 14.16
C MET A 44 6.48 7.12 13.10
N GLY A 45 5.35 6.86 12.44
CA GLY A 45 4.79 7.77 11.45
C GLY A 45 4.14 8.97 12.13
N ASP A 46 4.57 10.18 11.78
CA ASP A 46 3.83 11.38 12.16
C ASP A 46 2.43 11.38 11.51
N GLN A 47 1.55 12.25 12.00
CA GLN A 47 0.18 12.30 11.51
C GLN A 47 0.12 12.62 10.00
N GLY A 48 0.99 13.51 9.52
CA GLY A 48 1.08 13.88 8.11
C GLY A 48 1.55 12.73 7.21
N PHE A 49 2.50 11.92 7.68
CA PHE A 49 2.97 10.74 6.96
C PHE A 49 1.89 9.67 6.89
N ASN A 50 1.22 9.39 8.00
CA ASN A 50 0.13 8.41 8.02
C ASN A 50 -1.01 8.83 7.07
N ASP A 51 -1.32 10.13 7.00
CA ASP A 51 -2.30 10.68 6.06
C ASP A 51 -1.83 10.52 4.60
N PHE A 52 -0.58 10.85 4.30
CA PHE A 52 0.00 10.66 2.98
C PHE A 52 -0.01 9.19 2.53
N VAL A 53 0.38 8.28 3.41
CA VAL A 53 0.40 6.84 3.13
C VAL A 53 -1.02 6.32 2.92
N ALA A 54 -1.99 6.78 3.73
CA ALA A 54 -3.40 6.44 3.53
C ALA A 54 -3.92 6.95 2.17
N TYR A 55 -3.53 8.16 1.78
CA TYR A 55 -3.90 8.77 0.50
C TYR A 55 -3.44 7.94 -0.70
N ILE A 56 -2.18 7.46 -0.71
CA ILE A 56 -1.65 6.63 -1.80
C ILE A 56 -2.13 5.17 -1.75
N LEU A 57 -2.45 4.66 -0.56
CA LEU A 57 -2.98 3.29 -0.36
C LEU A 57 -4.50 3.20 -0.49
N GLU A 58 -5.16 4.22 -1.04
CA GLU A 58 -6.61 4.21 -1.29
C GLU A 58 -7.01 2.94 -2.07
N THR A 59 -7.93 2.18 -1.46
CA THR A 59 -8.43 0.91 -1.98
C THR A 59 -9.28 1.08 -3.22
N ASN A 60 -10.02 2.20 -3.31
CA ASN A 60 -10.85 2.51 -4.46
C ASN A 60 -9.99 3.10 -5.59
N PRO A 61 -9.80 2.37 -6.70
CA PRO A 61 -8.94 2.84 -7.79
C PRO A 61 -9.42 4.11 -8.47
N LYS A 62 -10.71 4.50 -8.33
CA LYS A 62 -11.23 5.77 -8.86
C LYS A 62 -10.89 6.98 -7.99
N LYS A 63 -10.64 6.76 -6.69
CA LYS A 63 -10.26 7.79 -5.72
C LYS A 63 -8.75 7.86 -5.50
N ARG A 64 -8.03 6.81 -5.88
CA ARG A 64 -6.58 6.72 -5.72
C ARG A 64 -5.89 7.79 -6.57
N PRO A 65 -5.00 8.60 -5.98
CA PRO A 65 -4.26 9.62 -6.72
C PRO A 65 -3.28 9.01 -7.72
N SER A 66 -3.00 9.76 -8.77
CA SER A 66 -1.82 9.55 -9.61
C SER A 66 -0.54 9.93 -8.87
N ALA A 67 0.61 9.47 -9.37
CA ALA A 67 1.91 9.82 -8.80
C ALA A 67 2.13 11.36 -8.78
N SER A 68 1.73 12.05 -9.86
CA SER A 68 1.84 13.51 -9.96
C SER A 68 0.94 14.26 -8.97
N GLU A 69 -0.22 13.70 -8.61
CA GLU A 69 -1.09 14.27 -7.57
C GLU A 69 -0.54 13.99 -6.17
N ALA A 70 -0.04 12.78 -5.92
CA ALA A 70 0.59 12.41 -4.66
C ALA A 70 1.80 13.30 -4.32
N LEU A 71 2.59 13.71 -5.32
CA LEU A 71 3.72 14.63 -5.13
C LEU A 71 3.32 16.02 -4.62
N LYS A 72 2.05 16.41 -4.74
CA LYS A 72 1.53 17.70 -4.25
C LYS A 72 1.08 17.65 -2.79
N HIS A 73 1.22 16.51 -2.12
CA HIS A 73 0.73 16.33 -0.77
C HIS A 73 1.47 17.23 0.24
N PRO A 74 0.78 17.90 1.18
CA PRO A 74 1.39 18.86 2.10
C PRO A 74 2.53 18.28 2.95
N TRP A 75 2.44 16.99 3.29
CA TRP A 75 3.48 16.27 4.03
C TRP A 75 4.86 16.34 3.37
N LEU A 76 4.93 16.29 2.03
CA LEU A 76 6.20 16.36 1.31
C LEU A 76 6.83 17.75 1.32
N SER A 77 6.01 18.79 1.53
CA SER A 77 6.45 20.18 1.63
C SER A 77 6.80 20.59 3.06
N TYR A 78 6.66 19.69 4.03
CA TYR A 78 7.00 19.98 5.42
C TYR A 78 8.52 20.11 5.57
N PRO A 79 9.04 21.20 6.16
CA PRO A 79 10.46 21.40 6.36
C PRO A 79 10.95 20.48 7.47
N TYR A 80 11.38 19.27 7.11
CA TYR A 80 12.13 18.42 8.03
C TYR A 80 13.55 18.97 8.15
N GLU A 81 14.09 18.99 9.36
CA GLU A 81 15.50 19.29 9.54
C GLU A 81 16.32 18.28 8.72
N PRO A 82 17.31 18.75 7.93
CA PRO A 82 18.16 17.84 7.19
C PRO A 82 18.82 16.87 8.18
N ILE A 83 18.85 15.58 7.82
CA ILE A 83 19.37 14.49 8.66
C ILE A 83 20.90 14.63 8.88
N SER A 84 21.52 15.70 8.37
CA SER A 84 22.94 16.00 8.50
C SER A 84 23.15 17.51 8.53
N SER A 85 23.70 18.03 9.63
CA SER A 85 24.48 19.27 9.70
C SER A 85 25.91 18.92 10.06
#